data_AF-A0A2Z6RNS9-F1
#
_entry.id   AF-A0A2Z6RNS9-F1
#
_cell.length_a   1.000
_cell.length_b   1.000
_cell.length_c   1.000
_cell.angle_alpha   90.00
_cell.angle_beta   90.00
_cell.angle_gamma   90.00
#
_symmetry.space_group_name_H-M   'P 1'
#
loop_
_entity.id
_entity.type
_entity.pdbx_description
1 polymer ?
#
loop_
_entity_poly.entity_id
_entity_poly.type
_entity_poly.pdbx_seq_one_letter_code
_entity_poly.pdbx_strand_id
1 'polypeptide(L)'
;MDSWFIAERSFDFNDDISEVHLPDESITKITLKKHISRRKCKEILLNNADFRIELAMSYWDMGYHLAIFGTSYKFYEYACFFAEENDTNVLHRLHIGEVVTIVTDECETFAIIQSIFSHQYNNQQFAFVSADKFKITNRTVLRCPLFKLQSTNTRQRRIFPISMFRLDITHFVHYCNGNECIDGHNLKNEMYIRNLYFFKNV
;
A
#
# COMPACT_ATOMS: atom_id res chain seq x y z
N MET A 1 -10.64 -37.17 0.42
CA MET A 1 -9.36 -37.23 1.18
C MET A 1 -8.41 -36.43 0.33
N ASP A 2 -8.47 -35.11 0.46
CA ASP A 2 -8.11 -34.23 -0.64
C ASP A 2 -6.85 -33.45 -0.30
N SER A 3 -5.86 -33.69 -1.15
CA SER A 3 -4.49 -33.23 -1.08
C SER A 3 -4.42 -31.70 -1.06
N TRP A 4 -3.80 -31.18 -0.01
CA TRP A 4 -3.46 -29.78 0.16
C TRP A 4 -2.11 -29.54 -0.52
N PHE A 5 -2.04 -28.54 -1.40
CA PHE A 5 -0.77 -28.08 -1.97
C PHE A 5 -0.52 -26.65 -1.49
N ILE A 6 0.68 -26.42 -0.94
CA ILE A 6 1.21 -25.08 -0.72
C ILE A 6 1.78 -24.65 -2.07
N ALA A 7 1.11 -23.70 -2.73
CA ALA A 7 1.67 -23.07 -3.91
C ALA A 7 2.69 -22.02 -3.44
N GLU A 8 3.98 -22.37 -3.46
CA GLU A 8 5.04 -21.37 -3.46
C GLU A 8 4.89 -20.50 -4.70
N ARG A 9 4.65 -19.20 -4.49
CA ARG A 9 4.59 -18.21 -5.56
C ARG A 9 6.00 -17.99 -6.10
N SER A 10 6.40 -18.77 -7.12
CA SER A 10 7.57 -18.44 -7.93
C SER A 10 7.21 -17.32 -8.91
N PHE A 11 8.01 -16.25 -8.92
CA PHE A 11 7.85 -15.18 -9.90
C PHE A 11 9.21 -14.73 -10.41
N ASP A 12 9.48 -15.04 -11.68
CA ASP A 12 10.54 -14.44 -12.48
C ASP A 12 10.13 -13.01 -12.86
N PHE A 13 10.96 -12.03 -12.52
CA PHE A 13 10.74 -10.62 -12.88
C PHE A 13 11.82 -10.15 -13.81
N ASN A 14 11.51 -10.14 -15.10
CA ASN A 14 12.33 -9.49 -16.12
C ASN A 14 11.47 -8.42 -16.80
N ASP A 15 11.25 -7.26 -16.16
CA ASP A 15 10.58 -6.10 -16.77
C ASP A 15 10.79 -4.80 -15.94
N ASP A 16 11.09 -3.71 -16.67
CA ASP A 16 11.19 -2.28 -16.29
C ASP A 16 11.41 -1.97 -14.80
N ILE A 17 12.69 -1.81 -14.44
CA ILE A 17 13.12 -1.41 -13.10
C ILE A 17 13.40 0.10 -13.11
N SER A 18 12.67 0.85 -12.28
CA SER A 18 13.09 2.21 -11.91
C SER A 18 13.72 2.19 -10.52
N GLU A 19 15.00 2.51 -10.44
CA GLU A 19 15.68 2.80 -9.17
C GLU A 19 15.31 4.21 -8.71
N VAL A 20 15.04 4.38 -7.42
CA VAL A 20 14.67 5.66 -6.84
C VAL A 20 15.61 6.03 -5.69
N HIS A 21 15.68 7.32 -5.41
CA HIS A 21 16.43 7.89 -4.31
C HIS A 21 15.90 7.36 -2.96
N LEU A 22 16.83 7.20 -2.03
CA LEU A 22 16.57 6.69 -0.68
C LEU A 22 16.36 7.90 0.24
N PRO A 23 15.14 8.12 0.75
CA PRO A 23 14.89 9.22 1.69
C PRO A 23 15.34 8.89 3.12
N ASP A 24 15.63 7.63 3.40
CA ASP A 24 15.92 7.09 4.74
C ASP A 24 17.02 6.02 4.61
N GLU A 25 17.93 5.96 5.59
CA GLU A 25 18.98 4.94 5.68
C GLU A 25 18.43 3.57 6.08
N SER A 26 17.22 3.51 6.67
CA SER A 26 16.58 2.27 7.11
C SER A 26 16.17 1.31 5.98
N ILE A 27 16.06 1.83 4.75
CA ILE A 27 15.72 1.05 3.56
C ILE A 27 16.73 1.27 2.43
N THR A 28 16.98 0.22 1.64
CA THR A 28 17.92 0.27 0.51
C THR A 28 17.37 -0.37 -0.75
N LYS A 29 17.91 0.04 -1.91
CA LYS A 29 17.61 -0.51 -3.26
C LYS A 29 16.11 -0.59 -3.57
N ILE A 30 15.42 0.55 -3.46
CA ILE A 30 14.02 0.63 -3.85
C ILE A 30 13.93 0.49 -5.38
N THR A 31 13.14 -0.49 -5.83
CA THR A 31 12.86 -0.76 -7.24
C THR A 31 11.36 -0.72 -7.47
N LEU A 32 10.93 0.06 -8.47
CA LEU A 32 9.54 0.11 -8.89
C LEU A 32 9.38 -0.67 -10.20
N LYS A 33 8.34 -1.51 -10.28
CA LYS A 33 8.17 -2.48 -11.38
C LYS A 33 6.77 -2.44 -11.97
N LYS A 34 6.65 -2.88 -13.22
CA LYS A 34 5.40 -2.97 -14.01
C LYS A 34 4.67 -1.64 -14.06
N HIS A 35 5.12 -0.79 -14.98
CA HIS A 35 4.55 0.55 -15.17
C HIS A 35 3.05 0.48 -15.55
N ILE A 36 2.22 1.22 -14.83
CA ILE A 36 0.78 1.31 -15.09
C ILE A 36 0.52 2.45 -16.07
N SER A 37 -0.20 2.16 -17.14
CA SER A 37 -0.55 3.18 -18.13
C SER A 37 -1.41 4.30 -17.52
N ARG A 38 -1.16 5.53 -17.98
CA ARG A 38 -1.80 6.77 -17.50
C ARG A 38 -3.34 6.78 -17.63
N ARG A 39 -3.93 5.92 -18.48
CA ARG A 39 -5.39 5.79 -18.66
C ARG A 39 -6.07 5.13 -17.46
N LYS A 40 -5.46 4.11 -16.84
CA LYS A 40 -5.95 3.53 -15.57
C LYS A 40 -5.76 4.47 -14.38
N CYS A 41 -4.77 5.37 -14.45
CA CYS A 41 -4.43 6.29 -13.37
C CYS A 41 -5.45 7.41 -13.15
N LYS A 42 -6.27 7.76 -14.15
CA LYS A 42 -7.32 8.80 -14.00
C LYS A 42 -8.43 8.41 -13.03
N GLU A 43 -8.63 7.11 -12.80
CA GLU A 43 -9.57 6.59 -11.81
C GLU A 43 -8.96 6.59 -10.40
N ILE A 44 -7.63 6.54 -10.29
CA ILE A 44 -6.87 6.48 -9.03
C ILE A 44 -6.63 7.88 -8.43
N LEU A 45 -6.40 8.88 -9.28
CA LEU A 45 -6.11 10.26 -8.86
C LEU A 45 -7.41 11.06 -8.66
N LEU A 46 -8.06 10.86 -7.51
CA LEU A 46 -9.13 11.73 -7.03
C LEU A 46 -8.55 13.10 -6.63
N ASN A 47 -9.15 14.18 -7.14
CA ASN A 47 -8.88 15.59 -6.87
C ASN A 47 -7.39 16.01 -6.81
N ASN A 48 -6.88 16.57 -7.93
CA ASN A 48 -5.48 16.99 -8.12
C ASN A 48 -4.95 17.94 -7.02
N ALA A 49 -5.81 18.76 -6.42
CA ALA A 49 -5.41 19.70 -5.36
C ALA A 49 -5.08 18.97 -4.04
N ASP A 50 -5.97 18.08 -3.58
CA ASP A 50 -5.77 17.31 -2.35
C ASP A 50 -4.55 16.41 -2.46
N PHE A 51 -4.40 15.74 -3.62
CA PHE A 51 -3.24 14.91 -3.91
C PHE A 51 -1.91 15.67 -3.79
N ARG A 52 -1.83 16.89 -4.32
CA ARG A 52 -0.61 17.72 -4.24
C ARG A 52 -0.31 18.17 -2.81
N ILE A 53 -1.32 18.51 -2.03
CA ILE A 53 -1.16 18.89 -0.62
C ILE A 53 -0.62 17.69 0.17
N GLU A 54 -1.24 16.51 0.01
CA GLU A 54 -0.78 15.31 0.68
C GLU A 54 0.66 14.92 0.27
N LEU A 55 0.99 15.01 -1.01
CA LEU A 55 2.35 14.76 -1.49
C LEU A 55 3.35 15.75 -0.90
N ALA A 56 2.98 17.03 -0.79
CA ALA A 56 3.82 18.04 -0.13
C ALA A 56 4.10 17.68 1.32
N MET A 57 3.09 17.20 2.05
CA MET A 57 3.25 16.70 3.41
C MET A 57 4.12 15.44 3.46
N SER A 58 4.07 14.55 2.47
CA SER A 58 4.98 13.41 2.37
C SER A 58 6.44 13.82 2.20
N TYR A 59 6.71 14.84 1.40
CA TYR A 59 8.06 15.41 1.31
C TYR A 59 8.51 16.08 2.60
N TRP A 60 7.59 16.77 3.29
CA TRP A 60 7.88 17.41 4.57
C TRP A 60 8.34 16.39 5.62
N ASP A 61 7.67 15.25 5.73
CA ASP A 61 8.07 14.17 6.65
C ASP A 61 9.47 13.63 6.37
N MET A 62 9.89 13.67 5.11
CA MET A 62 11.25 13.27 4.70
C MET A 62 12.28 14.42 4.84
N GLY A 63 11.89 15.57 5.39
CA GLY A 63 12.77 16.73 5.59
C GLY A 63 12.91 17.67 4.37
N TYR A 64 12.08 17.52 3.34
CA TYR A 64 12.13 18.36 2.13
C TYR A 64 11.07 19.47 2.16
N HIS A 65 11.46 20.67 2.61
CA HIS A 65 10.52 21.78 2.91
C HIS A 65 10.26 22.77 1.75
N LEU A 66 11.04 22.74 0.67
CA LEU A 66 11.02 23.75 -0.41
C LEU A 66 10.53 23.20 -1.76
N ALA A 67 9.68 22.18 -1.74
CA ALA A 67 9.35 21.43 -2.94
C ALA A 67 8.59 22.25 -4.00
N ILE A 68 9.28 22.67 -5.07
CA ILE A 68 8.64 22.98 -6.35
C ILE A 68 8.26 21.66 -6.98
N PHE A 69 6.98 21.31 -6.93
CA PHE A 69 6.50 20.04 -7.48
C PHE A 69 6.56 20.06 -9.00
N GLY A 70 7.38 19.18 -9.58
CA GLY A 70 7.18 18.71 -10.93
C GLY A 70 5.76 18.14 -11.08
N THR A 71 5.25 18.07 -12.31
CA THR A 71 3.92 17.50 -12.58
C THR A 71 3.98 16.05 -13.05
N SER A 72 5.19 15.46 -13.06
CA SER A 72 5.43 14.13 -13.61
C SER A 72 5.33 13.07 -12.52
N TYR A 73 4.27 12.27 -12.61
CA TYR A 73 4.04 11.08 -11.81
C TYR A 73 4.10 9.85 -12.71
N LYS A 74 4.74 8.79 -12.24
CA LYS A 74 4.72 7.47 -12.88
C LYS A 74 4.16 6.45 -11.89
N PHE A 75 3.25 5.60 -12.33
CA PHE A 75 2.58 4.62 -11.48
C PHE A 75 3.06 3.22 -11.79
N TYR A 76 3.04 2.36 -10.78
CA TYR A 76 3.63 1.04 -10.80
C TYR A 76 2.71 0.06 -10.06
N GLU A 77 2.77 -1.21 -10.45
CA GLU A 77 1.99 -2.25 -9.81
C GLU A 77 2.70 -2.80 -8.55
N TYR A 78 4.04 -2.75 -8.52
CA TYR A 78 4.84 -3.25 -7.41
C TYR A 78 5.97 -2.30 -7.02
N ALA A 79 6.34 -2.35 -5.75
CA ALA A 79 7.62 -1.85 -5.26
C ALA A 79 8.35 -2.97 -4.51
N CYS A 80 9.67 -2.99 -4.61
CA CYS A 80 10.53 -3.88 -3.82
C CYS A 80 11.65 -3.06 -3.19
N PHE A 81 11.98 -3.32 -1.93
CA PHE A 81 13.06 -2.66 -1.21
C PHE A 81 13.62 -3.60 -0.14
N PHE A 82 14.84 -3.36 0.31
CA PHE A 82 15.39 -4.05 1.47
C PHE A 82 15.24 -3.17 2.70
N ALA A 83 14.87 -3.75 3.83
CA ALA A 83 14.89 -3.08 5.13
C ALA A 83 15.74 -3.89 6.11
N GLU A 84 16.43 -3.20 7.01
CA GLU A 84 17.18 -3.86 8.07
C GLU A 84 16.24 -4.28 9.20
N GLU A 85 16.21 -5.58 9.49
CA GLU A 85 15.43 -6.20 10.55
C GLU A 85 16.31 -7.19 11.30
N ASN A 86 16.52 -6.95 12.60
CA ASN A 86 17.33 -7.82 13.47
C ASN A 86 18.69 -8.20 12.86
N ASP A 87 19.47 -7.19 12.43
CA ASP A 87 20.78 -7.34 11.77
C ASP A 87 20.76 -8.12 10.43
N THR A 88 19.57 -8.30 9.84
CA THR A 88 19.40 -8.94 8.53
C THR A 88 18.66 -8.04 7.54
N ASN A 89 19.10 -8.05 6.27
CA ASN A 89 18.40 -7.32 5.22
C ASN A 89 17.29 -8.19 4.64
N VAL A 90 16.04 -7.82 4.93
CA VAL A 90 14.84 -8.53 4.46
C VAL A 90 14.31 -7.84 3.21
N LEU A 91 14.01 -8.62 2.16
CA LEU A 91 13.39 -8.12 0.95
C LEU A 91 11.88 -7.95 1.16
N HIS A 92 11.43 -6.70 1.13
CA HIS A 92 10.04 -6.31 1.17
C HIS A 92 9.48 -6.12 -0.24
N ARG A 93 8.22 -6.52 -0.42
CA ARG A 93 7.48 -6.39 -1.68
C ARG A 93 6.08 -5.85 -1.40
N LEU A 94 5.76 -4.71 -2.00
CA LEU A 94 4.44 -4.09 -1.96
C LEU A 94 3.72 -4.32 -3.28
N HIS A 95 2.46 -4.73 -3.23
CA HIS A 95 1.56 -4.81 -4.36
C HIS A 95 0.27 -4.02 -4.11
N ILE A 96 -0.32 -3.48 -5.19
CA ILE A 96 -1.62 -2.80 -5.11
C ILE A 96 -2.69 -3.77 -4.64
N GLY A 97 -3.50 -3.35 -3.65
CA GLY A 97 -4.55 -4.15 -3.04
C GLY A 97 -4.09 -4.99 -1.85
N GLU A 98 -2.79 -5.02 -1.54
CA GLU A 98 -2.30 -5.64 -0.31
C GLU A 98 -2.60 -4.77 0.92
N VAL A 99 -2.88 -5.43 2.04
CA VAL A 99 -3.01 -4.78 3.33
C VAL A 99 -1.66 -4.76 4.01
N VAL A 100 -1.28 -3.58 4.50
CA VAL A 100 0.04 -3.27 5.06
C VAL A 100 -0.10 -2.51 6.36
N THR A 101 0.95 -2.52 7.17
CA THR A 101 1.05 -1.68 8.36
C THR A 101 1.77 -0.39 7.99
N ILE A 102 1.13 0.76 8.26
CA ILE A 102 1.77 2.08 8.22
C ILE A 102 2.22 2.40 9.64
N VAL A 103 3.51 2.66 9.80
CA VAL A 103 4.09 3.08 11.07
C VAL A 103 4.31 4.59 11.03
N THR A 104 3.70 5.28 11.98
CA THR A 104 3.93 6.72 12.22
C THR A 104 4.33 6.91 13.68
N ASP A 105 4.93 8.05 14.01
CA ASP A 105 5.40 8.38 15.37
C ASP A 105 4.33 8.21 16.46
N GLU A 106 3.05 8.34 16.11
CA GLU A 106 1.94 8.28 17.06
C GLU A 106 1.28 6.90 17.17
N CYS A 107 1.29 6.10 16.09
CA CYS A 107 0.51 4.87 16.02
C CYS A 107 0.88 3.98 14.81
N GLU A 108 0.70 2.67 14.97
CA GLU A 108 0.66 1.70 13.88
C GLU A 108 -0.78 1.49 13.40
N THR A 109 -0.99 1.55 12.09
CA THR A 109 -2.34 1.39 11.52
C THR A 109 -2.31 0.49 10.29
N PHE A 110 -3.37 -0.30 10.11
CA PHE A 110 -3.54 -1.10 8.90
C PHE A 110 -4.10 -0.23 7.78
N ALA A 111 -3.62 -0.41 6.56
CA ALA A 111 -4.13 0.25 5.38
C ALA A 111 -4.07 -0.67 4.16
N ILE A 112 -4.92 -0.44 3.17
CA ILE A 112 -4.85 -1.12 1.87
C ILE A 112 -4.17 -0.23 0.85
N ILE A 113 -3.22 -0.79 0.09
CA ILE A 113 -2.49 -0.06 -0.95
C ILE A 113 -3.42 0.23 -2.13
N GLN A 114 -3.59 1.51 -2.46
CA GLN A 114 -4.38 1.95 -3.61
C GLN A 114 -3.50 2.23 -4.83
N SER A 115 -2.30 2.78 -4.61
CA SER A 115 -1.37 3.04 -5.71
C SER A 115 0.08 3.11 -5.26
N ILE A 116 0.98 2.69 -6.13
CA ILE A 116 2.42 2.89 -5.97
C ILE A 116 2.88 3.82 -7.08
N PHE A 117 3.62 4.88 -6.75
CA PHE A 117 4.07 5.84 -7.74
C PHE A 117 5.41 6.46 -7.39
N SER A 118 6.06 7.00 -8.41
CA SER A 118 7.24 7.85 -8.25
C SER A 118 6.96 9.29 -8.62
N HIS A 119 7.64 10.20 -7.96
CA HIS A 119 7.65 11.62 -8.29
C HIS A 119 9.08 12.17 -8.30
N GLN A 120 9.37 13.07 -9.24
CA GLN A 120 10.70 13.66 -9.40
C GLN A 120 10.81 14.99 -8.65
N TYR A 121 11.86 15.13 -7.85
CA TYR A 121 12.24 16.34 -7.13
C TYR A 121 13.74 16.59 -7.32
N ASN A 122 14.14 17.78 -7.78
CA ASN A 122 15.54 18.14 -8.03
C ASN A 122 16.35 17.07 -8.80
N ASN A 123 15.78 16.53 -9.88
CA ASN A 123 16.36 15.43 -10.69
C ASN A 123 16.56 14.09 -9.97
N GLN A 124 16.09 13.96 -8.74
CA GLN A 124 16.01 12.71 -8.00
C GLN A 124 14.59 12.17 -8.05
N GLN A 125 14.45 10.86 -8.20
CA GLN A 125 13.16 10.18 -8.23
C GLN A 125 12.87 9.64 -6.83
N PHE A 126 11.67 9.87 -6.29
CA PHE A 126 11.26 9.39 -4.97
C PHE A 126 10.05 8.48 -5.13
N ALA A 127 9.92 7.47 -4.27
CA ALA A 127 8.78 6.54 -4.27
C ALA A 127 7.78 6.87 -3.16
N PHE A 128 6.51 6.77 -3.52
CA PHE A 128 5.37 7.03 -2.66
C PHE A 128 4.32 5.95 -2.84
N VAL A 129 3.52 5.78 -1.80
CA VAL A 129 2.37 4.89 -1.79
C VAL A 129 1.16 5.69 -1.37
N SER A 130 0.05 5.54 -2.09
CA SER A 130 -1.25 5.96 -1.60
C SER A 130 -1.96 4.75 -0.99
N ALA A 131 -2.52 4.93 0.20
CA ALA A 131 -3.19 3.87 0.93
C ALA A 131 -4.39 4.40 1.73
N ASP A 132 -5.45 3.60 1.78
CA ASP A 132 -6.64 3.89 2.55
C ASP A 132 -6.58 3.18 3.90
N LYS A 133 -6.64 3.94 4.99
CA LYS A 133 -6.54 3.42 6.34
C LYS A 133 -7.79 2.65 6.74
N PHE A 134 -7.59 1.60 7.51
CA PHE A 134 -8.67 0.91 8.21
C PHE A 134 -8.99 1.60 9.54
N LYS A 135 -10.23 1.41 9.99
CA LYS A 135 -10.67 1.67 11.36
C LYS A 135 -11.16 0.37 11.96
N ILE A 136 -10.65 0.02 13.14
CA ILE A 136 -11.18 -1.13 13.89
C ILE A 136 -12.62 -0.84 14.31
N THR A 137 -13.47 -1.85 14.20
CA THR A 137 -14.84 -1.79 14.70
C THR A 137 -14.95 -2.54 16.03
N ASN A 138 -16.02 -2.30 16.79
CA ASN A 138 -16.29 -3.04 18.03
C ASN A 138 -16.88 -4.45 17.77
N ARG A 139 -16.85 -4.93 16.52
CA ARG A 139 -17.43 -6.21 16.12
C ARG A 139 -16.34 -7.24 15.83
N THR A 140 -16.71 -8.50 16.01
CA THR A 140 -15.89 -9.65 15.62
C THR A 140 -16.71 -10.60 14.77
N VAL A 141 -16.03 -11.29 13.86
CA VAL A 141 -16.58 -12.37 13.01
C VAL A 141 -15.65 -13.55 13.14
N LEU A 142 -16.17 -14.73 13.50
CA LEU A 142 -15.35 -15.92 13.80
C LEU A 142 -14.24 -15.65 14.84
N ARG A 143 -14.53 -14.80 15.84
CA ARG A 143 -13.57 -14.30 16.85
C ARG A 143 -12.42 -13.45 16.30
N CYS A 144 -12.42 -13.15 15.00
CA CYS A 144 -11.48 -12.23 14.38
C CYS A 144 -12.03 -10.79 14.40
N PRO A 145 -11.17 -9.78 14.63
CA PRO A 145 -11.59 -8.39 14.63
C PRO A 145 -12.00 -7.93 13.23
N LEU A 146 -13.09 -7.16 13.18
CA LEU A 146 -13.64 -6.60 11.96
C LEU A 146 -13.17 -5.14 11.80
N PHE A 147 -12.65 -4.84 10.62
CA PHE A 147 -12.14 -3.55 10.21
C PHE A 147 -13.02 -2.95 9.12
N LYS A 148 -13.11 -1.63 9.10
CA LYS A 148 -13.81 -0.87 8.07
C LYS A 148 -12.85 0.08 7.38
N LEU A 149 -12.85 0.11 6.06
CA LEU A 149 -12.11 1.08 5.26
C LEU A 149 -12.64 2.49 5.54
N GLN A 150 -11.76 3.44 5.82
CA GLN A 150 -12.17 4.80 6.09
C GLN A 150 -12.54 5.51 4.79
N SER A 151 -13.71 6.17 4.78
CA SER A 151 -14.20 6.87 3.59
C SER A 151 -13.25 7.99 3.16
N THR A 152 -13.11 8.14 1.83
CA THR A 152 -12.33 9.18 1.16
C THR A 152 -12.74 10.62 1.51
N ASN A 153 -13.91 10.82 2.12
CA ASN A 153 -14.40 12.14 2.57
C ASN A 153 -13.82 12.58 3.92
N THR A 154 -13.06 11.72 4.59
CA THR A 154 -12.33 12.12 5.80
C THR A 154 -11.05 12.84 5.39
N ARG A 155 -10.69 13.94 6.07
CA ARG A 155 -9.44 14.71 5.84
C ARG A 155 -8.20 13.94 6.31
N GLN A 156 -8.08 12.68 5.92
CA GLN A 156 -6.99 11.81 6.33
C GLN A 156 -5.91 11.79 5.27
N ARG A 157 -4.68 11.73 5.76
CA ARG A 157 -3.50 11.50 4.94
C ARG A 157 -3.56 10.10 4.32
N ARG A 158 -3.36 10.03 3.01
CA ARG A 158 -3.34 8.82 2.19
C ARG A 158 -2.02 8.63 1.47
N ILE A 159 -1.27 9.70 1.20
CA ILE A 159 0.06 9.61 0.59
C ILE A 159 1.15 9.55 1.67
N PHE A 160 2.02 8.55 1.51
CA PHE A 160 3.13 8.28 2.41
C PHE A 160 4.41 7.95 1.62
N PRO A 161 5.59 8.35 2.13
CA PRO A 161 6.86 7.78 1.69
C PRO A 161 6.85 6.26 1.83
N ILE A 162 7.51 5.57 0.90
CA ILE A 162 7.57 4.10 0.95
C ILE A 162 8.27 3.56 2.21
N SER A 163 9.16 4.34 2.83
CA SER A 163 9.85 3.98 4.08
C SER A 163 8.93 3.86 5.30
N MET A 164 7.71 4.39 5.25
CA MET A 164 6.75 4.30 6.37
C MET A 164 6.00 2.96 6.45
N PHE A 165 6.21 2.06 5.49
CA PHE A 165 5.49 0.79 5.41
C PHE A 165 6.31 -0.35 5.98
N ARG A 166 5.71 -1.10 6.92
CA ARG A 166 6.20 -2.40 7.36
C ARG A 166 5.33 -3.51 6.80
N LEU A 167 5.96 -4.57 6.32
CA LEU A 167 5.28 -5.78 5.89
C LEU A 167 5.26 -6.81 7.02
N ASP A 168 4.50 -6.52 8.06
CA ASP A 168 4.06 -7.60 8.93
C ASP A 168 3.04 -8.43 8.16
N ILE A 169 3.31 -9.74 8.03
CA ILE A 169 2.40 -10.65 7.36
C ILE A 169 1.07 -10.65 8.13
N THR A 170 0.09 -9.92 7.62
CA THR A 170 -1.26 -9.83 8.18
C THR A 170 -2.28 -10.21 7.14
N HIS A 171 -3.07 -11.23 7.46
CA HIS A 171 -4.04 -11.78 6.52
C HIS A 171 -5.36 -11.07 6.72
N PHE A 172 -5.83 -10.38 5.68
CA PHE A 172 -7.15 -9.78 5.65
C PHE A 172 -8.02 -10.47 4.61
N VAL A 173 -9.29 -10.66 4.93
CA VAL A 173 -10.30 -11.19 4.01
C VAL A 173 -11.49 -10.25 3.97
N HIS A 174 -12.09 -10.06 2.80
CA HIS A 174 -13.32 -9.29 2.68
C HIS A 174 -14.44 -9.94 3.49
N TYR A 175 -15.15 -9.14 4.28
CA TYR A 175 -16.39 -9.58 4.93
C TYR A 175 -17.56 -9.40 3.96
N CYS A 176 -17.84 -10.44 3.20
CA CYS A 176 -18.96 -10.47 2.26
C CYS A 176 -20.25 -10.85 2.98
N ASN A 177 -21.21 -9.93 3.12
CA ASN A 177 -22.51 -10.28 3.68
C ASN A 177 -23.49 -10.65 2.55
N GLY A 178 -23.93 -11.91 2.50
CA GLY A 178 -24.89 -12.39 1.50
C GLY A 178 -24.41 -12.20 0.05
N ASN A 179 -25.16 -11.46 -0.75
CA ASN A 179 -24.93 -11.33 -2.20
C ASN A 179 -23.84 -10.30 -2.59
N GLU A 180 -23.20 -9.64 -1.62
CA GLU A 180 -22.27 -8.51 -1.86
C GLU A 180 -21.02 -8.86 -2.68
N CYS A 181 -20.68 -10.15 -2.79
CA CYS A 181 -19.47 -10.62 -3.49
C CYS A 181 -19.75 -11.60 -4.64
N ILE A 182 -21.02 -11.71 -5.09
CA ILE A 182 -21.42 -12.67 -6.13
C ILE A 182 -20.88 -12.29 -7.52
N ASP A 183 -20.73 -11.00 -7.82
CA ASP A 183 -20.23 -10.51 -9.12
C ASP A 183 -18.73 -10.13 -9.08
N GLY A 184 -17.95 -10.79 -8.24
CA GLY A 184 -16.58 -10.43 -7.91
C GLY A 184 -16.49 -9.55 -6.68
N HIS A 185 -15.28 -9.41 -6.11
CA HIS A 185 -15.03 -8.55 -4.96
C HIS A 185 -15.43 -7.11 -5.28
N ASN A 186 -16.66 -6.75 -4.91
CA ASN A 186 -17.21 -5.45 -5.19
C ASN A 186 -16.36 -4.43 -4.45
N LEU A 187 -15.73 -3.50 -5.17
CA LEU A 187 -14.90 -2.41 -4.61
C LEU A 187 -15.68 -1.52 -3.63
N LYS A 188 -17.00 -1.71 -3.51
CA LYS A 188 -17.87 -1.08 -2.53
C LYS A 188 -17.87 -1.76 -1.16
N ASN A 189 -17.30 -2.96 -1.02
CA ASN A 189 -17.24 -3.64 0.27
C ASN A 189 -16.10 -3.05 1.12
N GLU A 190 -16.48 -2.16 2.03
CA GLU A 190 -15.57 -1.48 2.94
C GLU A 190 -15.18 -2.34 4.16
N MET A 191 -15.71 -3.56 4.31
CA MET A 191 -15.56 -4.37 5.54
C MET A 191 -14.58 -5.53 5.35
N TYR A 192 -13.64 -5.67 6.28
CA TYR A 192 -12.56 -6.65 6.21
C TYR A 192 -12.35 -7.33 7.57
N ILE A 193 -12.07 -8.62 7.56
CA ILE A 193 -11.73 -9.41 8.75
C ILE A 193 -10.22 -9.58 8.78
N ARG A 194 -9.57 -9.25 9.92
CA ARG A 194 -8.18 -9.67 10.15
C ARG A 194 -8.17 -11.15 10.52
N ASN A 195 -7.84 -11.99 9.55
CA ASN A 195 -7.92 -13.43 9.60
C ASN A 195 -6.78 -14.04 10.44
N LEU A 196 -6.97 -14.06 11.76
CA LEU A 196 -5.99 -14.58 12.72
C LEU A 196 -5.82 -16.11 12.64
N TYR A 197 -6.80 -16.81 12.08
CA TYR A 197 -6.86 -18.27 12.05
C TYR A 197 -6.81 -18.84 10.62
N PHE A 198 -6.45 -18.01 9.64
CA PHE A 198 -6.21 -18.41 8.24
C PHE A 198 -7.39 -19.14 7.58
N PHE A 199 -8.63 -18.78 7.93
CA PHE A 199 -9.82 -19.30 7.28
C PHE A 199 -9.82 -18.94 5.78
N LYS A 200 -10.25 -19.86 4.91
CA LYS A 200 -10.48 -19.57 3.49
C LYS A 200 -11.98 -19.38 3.29
N ASN A 201 -12.38 -18.34 2.56
CA ASN A 201 -13.74 -18.29 2.02
C ASN A 201 -13.85 -19.37 0.94
N VAL A 202 -14.91 -20.18 1.01
CA VAL A 202 -15.30 -21.17 -0.01
C VAL A 202 -16.26 -20.50 -0.98
#